data_AF-A0A7W0JGS0-F1
#
_entry.id   AF-A0A7W0JGS0-F1
#
_cell.length_a   1.000
_cell.length_b   1.000
_cell.length_c   1.000
_cell.angle_alpha   90.00
_cell.angle_beta   90.00
_cell.angle_gamma   90.00
#
_symmetry.space_group_name_H-M   'P 1'
#
loop_
_entity.id
_entity.type
_entity.pdbx_description
1 polymer ?
#
loop_
_entity_poly.entity_id
_entity_poly.type
_entity_poly.pdbx_seq_one_letter_code
_entity_poly.pdbx_strand_id
1 'polypeptide(L)'
;PERGIEARASSGEGEAQMLAEVCGEQFLFVLRDGDFNAADARRALESEAETHSAHLVVVATGKIQDEARMRLREHARRRSRAGGGMEVVFVEGVETAPAELRQALERVSQAALTRELYELDASAGFNVGYMLAERFRLVHRTGALQDLAASAAGSLAGSLREI
;
A
#
# COMPACT_ATOMS: atom_id res chain seq x y z
N PRO A 1 -19.16 2.98 9.37
CA PRO A 1 -18.86 3.11 7.92
C PRO A 1 -18.53 1.74 7.33
N GLU A 2 -19.40 1.25 6.45
CA GLU A 2 -19.18 -0.02 5.73
C GLU A 2 -17.95 0.15 4.82
N ARG A 3 -16.86 -0.54 5.14
CA ARG A 3 -15.62 -0.50 4.36
C ARG A 3 -15.87 -1.28 3.07
N GLY A 4 -16.02 -0.57 1.95
CA GLY A 4 -16.23 -1.17 0.64
C GLY A 4 -14.92 -1.67 0.04
N ILE A 5 -14.86 -2.97 -0.25
CA ILE A 5 -13.89 -3.52 -1.21
C ILE A 5 -14.70 -3.88 -2.45
N GLU A 6 -14.45 -3.19 -3.54
CA GLU A 6 -15.07 -3.49 -4.83
C GLU A 6 -14.03 -4.14 -5.74
N ALA A 7 -14.21 -5.42 -6.03
CA ALA A 7 -13.35 -6.16 -6.94
C ALA A 7 -14.01 -6.25 -8.31
N ARG A 8 -13.30 -5.82 -9.35
CA ARG A 8 -13.71 -5.96 -10.75
C ARG A 8 -12.69 -6.83 -11.48
N ALA A 9 -13.08 -8.06 -11.82
CA ALA A 9 -12.31 -8.86 -12.76
C ALA A 9 -12.51 -8.26 -14.16
N SER A 10 -11.42 -7.89 -14.85
CA SER A 10 -11.51 -7.56 -16.28
C SER A 10 -11.44 -8.88 -17.05
N SER A 11 -12.33 -9.05 -18.02
CA SER A 11 -12.52 -10.33 -18.69
C SER A 11 -11.31 -10.71 -19.55
N GLY A 12 -10.54 -11.70 -19.11
CA GLY A 12 -9.84 -12.63 -20.00
C GLY A 12 -8.32 -12.49 -20.18
N GLU A 13 -7.65 -11.44 -19.70
CA GLU A 13 -6.24 -11.21 -20.03
C GLU A 13 -5.24 -11.43 -18.89
N GLY A 14 -5.64 -11.91 -17.72
CA GLY A 14 -4.77 -11.96 -16.54
C GLY A 14 -4.61 -10.60 -15.86
N GLU A 15 -5.60 -9.72 -16.00
CA GLU A 15 -5.69 -8.46 -15.27
C GLU A 15 -6.89 -8.50 -14.31
N ALA A 16 -6.68 -8.05 -13.08
CA ALA A 16 -7.74 -7.84 -12.10
C ALA A 16 -7.60 -6.45 -11.48
N GLN A 17 -8.73 -5.83 -11.18
CA GLN A 17 -8.76 -4.53 -10.52
C GLN A 17 -9.52 -4.61 -9.20
N MET A 18 -9.07 -3.88 -8.20
CA MET A 18 -9.72 -3.80 -6.90
C MET A 18 -9.64 -2.37 -6.39
N LEU A 19 -10.79 -1.83 -5.98
CA LEU A 19 -10.87 -0.57 -5.28
C LEU A 19 -11.04 -0.84 -3.78
N ALA A 20 -10.23 -0.21 -2.96
CA ALA A 20 -10.33 -0.31 -1.51
C ALA A 20 -10.18 1.07 -0.86
N GLU A 21 -10.99 1.31 0.18
CA GLU A 21 -10.84 2.49 1.02
C GLU A 21 -9.97 2.17 2.24
N VAL A 22 -8.92 2.97 2.45
CA VAL A 22 -8.02 2.86 3.60
C VAL A 22 -7.91 4.23 4.25
N CYS A 23 -8.37 4.33 5.51
CA CYS A 23 -8.32 5.56 6.29
C CYS A 23 -8.96 6.80 5.60
N GLY A 24 -9.99 6.56 4.78
CA GLY A 24 -10.70 7.60 4.02
C GLY A 24 -10.04 7.97 2.69
N GLU A 25 -8.96 7.30 2.29
CA GLU A 25 -8.33 7.45 0.98
C GLU A 25 -8.63 6.24 0.09
N GLN A 26 -8.89 6.48 -1.20
CA GLN A 26 -9.16 5.42 -2.16
C GLN A 26 -7.87 4.90 -2.80
N PHE A 27 -7.73 3.57 -2.78
CA PHE A 27 -6.67 2.80 -3.41
C PHE A 27 -7.23 1.98 -4.57
N LEU A 28 -6.78 2.28 -5.78
CA LEU A 28 -7.00 1.44 -6.96
C LEU A 28 -5.82 0.49 -7.13
N PHE A 29 -6.08 -0.79 -6.99
CA PHE A 29 -5.14 -1.87 -7.26
C PHE A 29 -5.36 -2.40 -8.68
N VAL A 30 -4.29 -2.48 -9.45
CA VAL A 30 -4.25 -3.12 -10.76
C VAL A 30 -3.26 -4.29 -10.66
N LEU A 31 -3.81 -5.49 -10.71
CA LEU A 31 -3.06 -6.73 -10.64
C LEU A 31 -2.90 -7.30 -12.04
N ARG A 32 -1.66 -7.61 -12.42
CA ARG A 32 -1.30 -8.18 -13.71
C ARG A 32 -0.54 -9.48 -13.51
N ASP A 33 -1.04 -10.54 -14.11
CA ASP A 33 -0.28 -11.78 -14.30
C ASP A 33 0.56 -11.66 -15.58
N GLY A 34 1.88 -11.59 -15.39
CA GLY A 34 2.89 -11.35 -16.42
C GLY A 34 3.44 -9.92 -16.39
N ASP A 35 4.03 -9.52 -17.52
CA ASP A 35 4.60 -8.18 -17.67
C ASP A 35 3.50 -7.12 -17.80
N PHE A 36 3.78 -5.93 -17.27
CA PHE A 36 2.91 -4.75 -17.35
C PHE A 36 3.47 -3.76 -18.37
N ASN A 37 2.70 -3.51 -19.43
CA ASN A 37 3.12 -2.72 -20.59
C ASN A 37 2.40 -1.37 -20.68
N ALA A 38 2.71 -0.61 -21.73
CA ALA A 38 2.17 0.73 -21.92
C ALA A 38 0.65 0.78 -22.22
N ALA A 39 0.07 -0.30 -22.76
CA ALA A 39 -1.37 -0.43 -22.96
C ALA A 39 -2.08 -0.71 -21.63
N ASP A 40 -1.48 -1.53 -20.76
CA ASP A 40 -1.97 -1.75 -19.39
C ASP A 40 -1.93 -0.46 -18.57
N ALA A 41 -0.86 0.33 -18.69
CA ALA A 41 -0.79 1.66 -18.09
C ALA A 41 -1.92 2.59 -18.57
N ARG A 42 -2.29 2.53 -19.85
CA ARG A 42 -3.39 3.33 -20.40
C ARG A 42 -4.71 2.95 -19.75
N ARG A 43 -5.00 1.64 -19.64
CA ARG A 43 -6.20 1.12 -18.98
C ARG A 43 -6.25 1.49 -17.51
N ALA A 44 -5.13 1.35 -16.79
CA ALA A 44 -5.02 1.75 -15.39
C ALA A 44 -5.36 3.24 -15.17
N LEU A 45 -4.94 4.12 -16.10
CA LEU A 45 -5.29 5.54 -16.05
C LEU A 45 -6.75 5.83 -16.40
N GLU A 46 -7.36 5.03 -17.28
CA GLU A 46 -8.81 5.12 -17.55
C GLU A 46 -9.60 4.74 -16.29
N SER A 47 -9.23 3.65 -15.63
CA SER A 47 -9.83 3.23 -14.35
C SER A 47 -9.57 4.23 -13.22
N GLU A 48 -8.38 4.84 -13.15
CA GLU A 48 -8.12 5.92 -12.18
C GLU A 48 -8.98 7.15 -12.46
N ALA A 49 -9.15 7.53 -13.73
CA ALA A 49 -10.00 8.66 -14.09
C ALA A 49 -11.49 8.42 -13.75
N GLU A 50 -11.97 7.18 -13.85
CA GLU A 50 -13.32 6.80 -13.44
C GLU A 50 -13.49 6.86 -11.92
N THR A 51 -12.53 6.30 -11.18
CA THR A 51 -12.62 6.16 -9.71
C THR A 51 -12.16 7.40 -8.95
N HIS A 52 -11.36 8.26 -9.58
CA HIS A 52 -10.69 9.40 -8.95
C HIS A 52 -9.77 9.01 -7.77
N SER A 53 -9.21 7.80 -7.80
CA SER A 53 -8.41 7.24 -6.72
C SER A 53 -7.14 8.06 -6.43
N ALA A 54 -6.89 8.36 -5.15
CA ALA A 54 -5.70 9.09 -4.73
C ALA A 54 -4.41 8.24 -4.79
N HIS A 55 -4.55 6.91 -4.72
CA HIS A 55 -3.43 5.97 -4.80
C HIS A 55 -3.69 4.93 -5.89
N LEU A 56 -2.76 4.81 -6.84
CA LEU A 56 -2.74 3.75 -7.84
C LEU A 56 -1.61 2.77 -7.53
N VAL A 57 -1.96 1.51 -7.31
CA VAL A 57 -1.03 0.44 -6.98
C VAL A 57 -1.01 -0.55 -8.14
N VAL A 58 0.14 -0.67 -8.81
CA VAL A 58 0.34 -1.65 -9.88
C VAL A 58 1.16 -2.82 -9.36
N VAL A 59 0.56 -4.01 -9.39
CA VAL A 59 1.20 -5.27 -9.00
C VAL A 59 1.31 -6.15 -10.22
N ALA A 60 2.54 -6.47 -10.64
CA ALA A 60 2.80 -7.37 -11.76
C ALA A 60 3.57 -8.60 -11.27
N THR A 61 3.17 -9.81 -11.69
CA THR A 61 3.98 -11.02 -11.42
C THR A 61 5.28 -11.03 -12.25
N GLY A 62 5.29 -10.32 -13.40
CA GLY A 62 6.46 -10.07 -14.24
C GLY A 62 7.07 -8.68 -14.06
N LYS A 63 7.69 -8.15 -15.11
CA LYS A 63 8.32 -6.83 -15.13
C LYS A 63 7.34 -5.74 -15.53
N ILE A 64 7.51 -4.56 -14.95
CA ILE A 64 6.81 -3.34 -15.34
C ILE A 64 7.73 -2.58 -16.30
N GLN A 65 7.31 -2.45 -17.56
CA GLN A 65 8.09 -1.78 -18.59
C GLN A 65 8.32 -0.31 -18.23
N ASP A 66 9.50 0.22 -18.57
CA ASP A 66 9.88 1.60 -18.20
C ASP A 66 8.98 2.65 -18.85
N GLU A 67 8.50 2.40 -20.07
CA GLU A 67 7.51 3.25 -20.73
C GLU A 67 6.20 3.33 -19.91
N ALA A 68 5.74 2.20 -19.38
CA ALA A 68 4.54 2.15 -18.54
C ALA A 68 4.75 2.94 -17.23
N ARG A 69 5.89 2.74 -16.56
CA ARG A 69 6.26 3.50 -15.35
C ARG A 69 6.31 4.99 -15.61
N MET A 70 6.94 5.40 -16.70
CA MET A 70 7.09 6.80 -17.07
C MET A 70 5.72 7.44 -17.29
N ARG A 71 4.82 6.78 -18.02
CA ARG A 71 3.45 7.29 -18.26
C ARG A 71 2.68 7.51 -16.97
N LEU A 72 2.70 6.53 -16.07
CA LEU A 72 1.99 6.62 -14.80
C LEU A 72 2.57 7.71 -13.89
N ARG A 73 3.90 7.80 -13.79
CA ARG A 73 4.58 8.86 -13.03
C ARG A 73 4.31 10.25 -13.62
N GLU A 74 4.33 10.39 -14.93
CA GLU A 74 4.06 11.67 -15.58
C GLU A 74 2.60 12.09 -15.40
N HIS A 75 1.66 11.14 -15.42
CA HIS A 75 0.27 11.42 -15.06
C HIS A 75 0.16 11.95 -13.61
N ALA A 76 0.73 11.24 -12.63
CA ALA A 76 0.72 11.64 -11.23
C ALA A 76 1.35 13.03 -11.02
N ARG A 77 2.47 13.33 -11.70
CA ARG A 77 3.12 14.65 -11.69
C ARG A 77 2.23 15.75 -12.25
N ARG A 78 1.52 15.49 -13.35
CA ARG A 78 0.59 16.47 -13.94
C ARG A 78 -0.58 16.76 -13.00
N ARG A 79 -1.13 15.74 -12.34
CA ARG A 79 -2.19 15.92 -11.33
C ARG A 79 -1.70 16.73 -10.12
N SER A 80 -0.48 16.44 -9.65
CA SER A 80 0.20 17.22 -8.60
C SER A 80 0.31 18.71 -8.93
N ARG A 81 0.73 19.05 -10.17
CA ARG A 81 0.81 20.44 -10.63
C ARG A 81 -0.54 21.13 -10.75
N ALA A 82 -1.61 20.38 -10.97
CA ALA A 82 -2.98 20.90 -11.03
C ALA A 82 -3.63 21.07 -9.65
N GLY A 83 -2.90 20.82 -8.55
CA GLY A 83 -3.40 20.92 -7.19
C GLY A 83 -4.09 19.67 -6.65
N GLY A 84 -4.16 18.59 -7.43
CA GLY A 84 -4.59 17.27 -6.97
C GLY A 84 -3.43 16.42 -6.45
N GLY A 85 -3.69 15.38 -5.68
CA GLY A 85 -2.70 14.36 -5.33
C GLY A 85 -2.96 13.06 -6.09
N MET A 86 -1.92 12.41 -6.59
CA MET A 86 -1.96 10.98 -6.94
C MET A 86 -0.60 10.38 -6.65
N GLU A 87 -0.62 9.28 -5.93
CA GLU A 87 0.55 8.44 -5.71
C GLU A 87 0.50 7.20 -6.60
N VAL A 88 1.65 6.80 -7.14
CA VAL A 88 1.79 5.54 -7.87
C VAL A 88 2.78 4.63 -7.16
N VAL A 89 2.34 3.43 -6.82
CA VAL A 89 3.16 2.37 -6.22
C VAL A 89 3.36 1.25 -7.24
N PHE A 90 4.60 0.80 -7.39
CA PHE A 90 4.96 -0.25 -8.33
C PHE A 90 5.47 -1.45 -7.56
N VAL A 91 4.91 -2.62 -7.86
CA VAL A 91 5.30 -3.89 -7.25
C VAL A 91 5.62 -4.87 -8.38
N GLU A 92 6.89 -5.28 -8.45
CA GLU A 92 7.36 -6.35 -9.35
C GLU A 92 7.57 -7.63 -8.55
N GLY A 93 6.86 -8.68 -8.94
CA GLY A 93 6.85 -9.95 -8.23
C GLY A 93 6.01 -9.89 -6.95
N VAL A 94 5.27 -10.97 -6.68
CA VAL A 94 4.35 -11.05 -5.53
C VAL A 94 5.09 -11.00 -4.19
N GLU A 95 6.35 -11.48 -4.17
CA GLU A 95 7.17 -11.53 -2.96
C GLU A 95 7.52 -10.15 -2.38
N THR A 96 7.58 -9.11 -3.23
CA THR A 96 7.89 -7.74 -2.79
C THR A 96 6.64 -6.97 -2.37
N ALA A 97 5.45 -7.45 -2.75
CA ALA A 97 4.18 -6.79 -2.50
C ALA A 97 3.95 -6.46 -1.02
N PRO A 98 4.17 -7.38 -0.05
CA PRO A 98 3.88 -7.08 1.35
C PRO A 98 4.70 -5.90 1.90
N ALA A 99 5.95 -5.73 1.48
CA ALA A 99 6.81 -4.66 1.96
C ALA A 99 6.40 -3.29 1.39
N GLU A 100 6.22 -3.22 0.07
CA GLU A 100 5.82 -1.99 -0.64
C GLU A 100 4.42 -1.52 -0.20
N LEU A 101 3.47 -2.46 -0.11
CA LEU A 101 2.11 -2.18 0.34
C LEU A 101 2.09 -1.70 1.79
N ARG A 102 2.87 -2.32 2.68
CA ARG A 102 2.97 -1.88 4.07
C ARG A 102 3.44 -0.44 4.15
N GLN A 103 4.50 -0.08 3.41
CA GLN A 103 5.04 1.28 3.43
C GLN A 103 4.03 2.32 2.88
N ALA A 104 3.26 1.98 1.84
CA ALA A 104 2.21 2.86 1.33
C ALA A 104 1.07 3.05 2.34
N LEU A 105 0.57 1.96 2.90
CA LEU A 105 -0.53 1.98 3.87
C LEU A 105 -0.14 2.65 5.19
N GLU A 106 1.09 2.45 5.68
CA GLU A 106 1.60 3.12 6.89
C GLU A 106 1.64 4.64 6.72
N ARG A 107 2.05 5.14 5.55
CA ARG A 107 2.08 6.59 5.30
C ARG A 107 0.68 7.19 5.33
N VAL A 108 -0.30 6.55 4.68
CA VAL A 108 -1.70 7.01 4.71
C VAL A 108 -2.28 6.93 6.12
N SER A 109 -2.01 5.84 6.84
CA SER A 109 -2.45 5.67 8.22
C SER A 109 -1.86 6.74 9.15
N GLN A 110 -0.58 7.09 8.98
CA GLN A 110 0.08 8.13 9.76
C GLN A 110 -0.47 9.53 9.43
N ALA A 111 -0.72 9.81 8.15
CA ALA A 111 -1.32 11.07 7.72
C ALA A 111 -2.74 11.24 8.30
N ALA A 112 -3.56 10.18 8.21
CA ALA A 112 -4.89 10.17 8.80
C ALA A 112 -4.84 10.36 10.32
N LEU A 113 -3.96 9.62 11.03
CA LEU A 113 -3.79 9.77 12.46
C LEU A 113 -3.40 11.21 12.86
N THR A 114 -2.48 11.81 12.13
CA THR A 114 -2.07 13.21 12.34
C THR A 114 -3.22 14.18 12.15
N ARG A 115 -4.06 13.97 11.13
CA ARG A 115 -5.24 14.80 10.85
C ARG A 115 -6.26 14.71 11.98
N GLU A 116 -6.61 13.50 12.41
CA GLU A 116 -7.63 13.30 13.45
C GLU A 116 -7.17 13.79 14.83
N LEU A 117 -5.86 13.79 15.09
CA LEU A 117 -5.29 14.25 16.36
C LEU A 117 -4.86 15.72 16.35
N TYR A 118 -5.01 16.42 15.24
CA TYR A 118 -4.53 17.80 15.10
C TYR A 118 -5.13 18.74 16.16
N GLU A 119 -6.43 18.64 16.42
CA GLU A 119 -7.10 19.46 17.45
C GLU A 119 -6.56 19.16 18.86
N LEU A 120 -6.25 17.89 19.12
CA LEU A 120 -5.66 17.46 20.39
C LEU A 120 -4.22 17.96 20.52
N ASP A 121 -3.41 17.84 19.47
CA ASP A 121 -2.04 18.35 19.41
C ASP A 121 -1.99 19.87 19.67
N ALA A 122 -2.90 20.62 19.06
CA ALA A 122 -3.03 22.06 19.25
C ALA A 122 -3.38 22.43 20.70
N SER A 123 -4.22 21.62 21.36
CA SER A 123 -4.64 21.85 22.75
C SER A 123 -3.59 21.42 23.80
N ALA A 124 -2.82 20.37 23.51
CA ALA A 124 -1.87 19.77 24.45
C ALA A 124 -0.49 20.46 24.45
N GLY A 125 -0.17 21.22 23.39
CA GLY A 125 1.12 21.90 23.25
C GLY A 125 2.29 20.98 22.88
N PHE A 126 2.02 19.73 22.51
CA PHE A 126 2.98 18.75 22.00
C PHE A 126 2.30 17.81 21.00
N ASN A 127 3.08 17.16 20.13
CA ASN A 127 2.58 16.29 19.06
C ASN A 127 2.22 14.89 19.61
N VAL A 128 0.97 14.72 20.03
CA VAL A 128 0.39 13.48 20.55
C VAL A 128 0.36 12.41 19.46
N GLY A 129 0.10 12.78 18.21
CA GLY A 129 0.12 11.85 17.08
C GLY A 129 1.47 11.15 16.89
N TYR A 130 2.56 11.90 16.98
CA TYR A 130 3.92 11.37 16.92
C TYR A 130 4.24 10.45 18.09
N MET A 131 3.87 10.84 19.32
CA MET A 131 4.05 10.00 20.51
C MET A 131 3.32 8.66 20.39
N LEU A 132 2.07 8.68 19.91
CA LEU A 132 1.29 7.46 19.71
C LEU A 132 1.90 6.58 18.60
N ALA A 133 2.29 7.17 17.48
CA ALA A 133 2.96 6.45 16.40
C ALA A 133 4.25 5.75 16.87
N GLU A 134 5.10 6.44 17.63
CA GLU A 134 6.31 5.85 18.21
C GLU A 134 6.00 4.74 19.21
N ARG A 135 4.98 4.92 20.05
CA ARG A 135 4.54 3.88 20.99
C ARG A 135 4.06 2.63 20.26
N PHE A 136 3.27 2.78 19.20
CA PHE A 136 2.81 1.65 18.39
C PHE A 136 3.99 0.94 17.70
N ARG A 137 4.94 1.68 17.12
CA ARG A 137 6.16 1.11 16.53
C ARG A 137 6.97 0.30 17.54
N LEU A 138 7.15 0.84 18.75
CA LEU A 138 7.83 0.16 19.86
C LEU A 138 7.12 -1.15 20.23
N VAL A 139 5.80 -1.11 20.44
CA VAL A 139 5.00 -2.29 20.78
C VAL A 139 5.09 -3.36 19.68
N HIS A 140 4.97 -2.97 18.41
CA HIS A 140 5.10 -3.91 17.29
C HIS A 140 6.50 -4.50 17.16
N ARG A 141 7.56 -3.72 17.41
CA ARG A 141 8.93 -4.23 17.42
C ARG A 141 9.14 -5.23 18.55
N THR A 142 8.60 -4.97 19.73
CA THR A 142 8.67 -5.89 20.87
C THR A 142 7.88 -7.18 20.61
N GLY A 143 6.68 -7.10 20.02
CA GLY A 143 5.91 -8.27 19.61
C GLY A 143 6.62 -9.10 18.55
N ALA A 144 7.18 -8.47 17.51
CA ALA A 144 7.96 -9.17 16.48
C ALA A 144 9.20 -9.87 17.04
N LEU A 145 9.87 -9.27 18.04
CA LEU A 145 10.98 -9.91 18.75
C LEU A 145 10.53 -11.10 19.60
N GLN A 146 9.35 -11.04 20.21
CA GLN A 146 8.76 -12.14 20.97
C GLN A 146 8.37 -13.31 20.05
N ASP A 147 7.80 -13.04 18.87
CA ASP A 147 7.44 -14.06 17.89
C ASP A 147 8.66 -14.74 17.27
N LEU A 148 9.73 -13.97 17.02
CA LEU A 148 11.04 -14.50 16.60
C LEU A 148 11.67 -15.39 17.67
N ALA A 149 11.62 -14.97 18.93
CA ALA A 149 12.11 -15.77 20.06
C ALA A 149 11.29 -17.06 20.24
N ALA A 150 9.96 -16.99 20.09
CA ALA A 150 9.07 -18.15 20.15
C ALA A 150 9.32 -19.13 18.99
N SER A 151 9.54 -18.64 17.76
CA SER A 151 9.89 -19.48 16.61
C SER A 151 11.26 -20.14 16.73
N ALA A 152 12.27 -19.42 17.24
CA ALA A 152 13.61 -19.98 17.49
C ALA A 152 13.59 -21.05 18.60
N ALA A 153 12.82 -20.81 19.67
CA ALA A 153 12.61 -21.81 20.71
C ALA A 153 11.88 -23.06 20.18
N GLY A 154 10.89 -22.87 19.30
CA GLY A 154 10.18 -23.97 18.63
C GLY A 154 11.06 -24.81 17.71
N SER A 155 11.98 -24.19 16.96
CA SER A 155 12.88 -24.94 16.05
C SER A 155 13.95 -25.74 16.82
N LEU A 156 14.47 -25.19 17.92
CA LEU A 156 15.39 -25.90 18.82
C LEU A 156 14.70 -27.06 19.55
N ALA A 157 13.44 -26.88 19.95
CA ALA A 157 12.65 -27.95 20.57
C ALA A 157 12.28 -29.08 19.59
N GLY A 158 12.11 -28.76 18.30
CA GLY A 158 11.93 -29.76 17.23
C GLY A 158 13.21 -30.54 16.95
N SER A 159 14.35 -29.85 16.88
CA SER A 159 15.68 -30.46 16.63
C SER A 159 16.11 -31.44 17.74
N LEU A 160 15.71 -31.19 19.00
CA LEU A 160 15.98 -32.08 20.13
C LEU A 160 15.06 -33.31 20.22
N ARG A 161 13.99 -33.39 19.42
CA ARG A 161 13.10 -34.56 19.36
C ARG A 161 13.45 -35.55 18.24
N GLU A 162 14.39 -35.21 17.36
CA GLU A 162 14.85 -36.05 16.25
C GLU A 162 16.20 -36.74 16.51
N ILE A 163 16.72 -36.70 17.76
CA ILE A 163 17.91 -37.44 18.23
C ILE A 163 17.46 -38.51 19.21
#